data_AF-A0ABD2NIF8-F1
#
_entry.id   AF-A0ABD2NIF8-F1
#
_cell.length_a   1.000
_cell.length_b   1.000
_cell.length_c   1.000
_cell.angle_alpha   90.00
_cell.angle_beta   90.00
_cell.angle_gamma   90.00
#
_symmetry.space_group_name_H-M   'P 1'
#
loop_
_entity.id
_entity.type
_entity.pdbx_description
1 polymer ?
#
loop_
_entity_poly.entity_id
_entity_poly.type
_entity_poly.pdbx_seq_one_letter_code
_entity_poly.pdbx_strand_id
1 'polypeptide(L)'
;MKDSLISPEALVAKINDSDSRSNNLMIYNFKESDSTRGEERKRDDVGMVNAFINELTNGVSDVDVTSNDIFKVLRVGKSTLDHPRPLKVVTSSASKVKNVLKNKANIKNSGRFSTVRHNKIC
;
A
#
# COMPACT_ATOMS: atom_id res chain seq x y z
N MET A 1 38.51 8.56 -7.94
CA MET A 1 37.06 8.51 -7.69
C MET A 1 36.39 8.27 -9.03
N LYS A 2 35.76 7.11 -9.24
CA LYS A 2 35.06 6.80 -10.50
C LYS A 2 33.61 7.25 -10.34
N ASP A 3 33.30 8.44 -10.82
CA ASP A 3 31.92 8.84 -11.02
C ASP A 3 31.37 7.98 -12.17
N SER A 4 30.65 6.92 -11.82
CA SER A 4 29.92 6.12 -12.80
C SER A 4 28.82 6.98 -13.38
N LEU A 5 29.07 7.57 -14.56
CA LEU A 5 28.06 8.22 -15.38
C LEU A 5 26.92 7.23 -15.63
N ILE A 6 25.79 7.48 -14.97
CA ILE A 6 24.56 6.71 -15.19
C ILE A 6 24.11 7.01 -16.62
N SER A 7 23.91 5.97 -17.44
CA SER A 7 23.49 6.17 -18.82
C SER A 7 22.11 6.84 -18.88
N PRO A 8 21.83 7.67 -19.90
CA PRO A 8 20.52 8.29 -20.09
C PRO A 8 19.37 7.27 -20.07
N GLU A 9 19.58 6.08 -20.62
CA GLU A 9 18.61 4.98 -20.65
C GLU A 9 18.33 4.44 -19.25
N ALA A 10 19.37 4.29 -18.42
CA ALA A 10 19.23 3.87 -17.03
C ALA A 10 18.49 4.92 -16.18
N LEU A 11 18.63 6.21 -16.52
CA LEU A 11 17.90 7.29 -15.87
C LEU A 11 16.41 7.27 -16.24
N VAL A 12 16.09 7.11 -17.54
CA VAL A 12 14.70 7.00 -18.02
C VAL A 12 14.01 5.77 -17.43
N ALA A 13 14.72 4.62 -17.36
CA ALA A 13 14.19 3.41 -16.74
C ALA A 13 13.85 3.62 -15.26
N LYS A 14 14.68 4.36 -14.50
CA LYS A 14 14.40 4.70 -13.10
C LYS A 14 13.21 5.64 -12.94
N ILE A 15 13.08 6.63 -13.81
CA ILE A 15 11.93 7.56 -13.80
C ILE A 15 10.64 6.78 -14.05
N ASN A 16 10.62 5.95 -15.10
CA ASN A 16 9.46 5.14 -15.43
C ASN A 16 9.10 4.13 -14.32
N ASP A 17 10.11 3.49 -13.71
CA ASP A 17 9.88 2.58 -12.58
C ASP A 17 9.34 3.34 -11.35
N SER A 18 9.89 4.50 -11.03
CA SER A 18 9.40 5.36 -9.95
C SER A 18 7.95 5.82 -10.19
N ASP A 19 7.64 6.25 -11.40
CA ASP A 19 6.30 6.71 -11.78
C ASP A 19 5.29 5.56 -11.70
N SER A 20 5.67 4.36 -12.17
CA SER A 20 4.83 3.16 -12.06
C SER A 20 4.57 2.73 -10.60
N ARG A 21 5.44 3.12 -9.67
CA ARG A 21 5.35 2.83 -8.23
C ARG A 21 4.63 3.92 -7.44
N SER A 22 4.56 5.14 -7.98
CA SER A 22 3.99 6.29 -7.29
C SER A 22 2.50 6.13 -6.93
N ASN A 23 1.78 5.31 -7.71
CA ASN A 23 0.36 4.98 -7.50
C ASN A 23 0.15 3.74 -6.61
N ASN A 24 1.21 3.14 -6.09
CA ASN A 24 1.13 1.90 -5.32
C ASN A 24 1.25 2.20 -3.82
N LEU A 25 0.30 1.70 -3.04
CA LEU A 25 0.35 1.67 -1.59
C LEU A 25 0.66 0.24 -1.13
N MET A 26 1.69 0.11 -0.29
CA MET A 26 2.04 -1.17 0.35
C MET A 26 1.53 -1.18 1.78
N ILE A 27 0.71 -2.18 2.10
CA ILE A 27 0.15 -2.38 3.44
C ILE A 27 0.69 -3.70 3.99
N TYR A 28 1.25 -3.64 5.20
CA TYR A 28 1.88 -4.77 5.87
C TYR A 28 1.00 -5.26 7.02
N ASN A 29 1.25 -6.49 7.47
CA ASN A 29 0.63 -7.08 8.66
C ASN A 29 -0.91 -7.24 8.62
N PHE A 30 -1.50 -7.29 7.43
CA PHE A 30 -2.90 -7.67 7.27
C PHE A 30 -3.02 -9.18 7.29
N LYS A 31 -3.83 -9.75 8.17
CA LYS A 31 -4.07 -11.20 8.23
C LYS A 31 -4.47 -11.72 6.83
N GLU A 32 -3.93 -12.86 6.41
CA GLU A 32 -4.39 -13.52 5.19
C GLU A 32 -5.74 -14.23 5.44
N SER A 33 -6.55 -14.33 4.39
CA SER A 33 -7.82 -15.08 4.47
C SER A 33 -7.53 -16.58 4.59
N ASP A 34 -8.27 -17.24 5.49
CA ASP A 34 -8.22 -18.69 5.72
C ASP A 34 -9.02 -19.47 4.64
N SER A 35 -9.68 -18.79 3.70
CA SER A 35 -10.47 -19.44 2.64
C SER A 35 -9.58 -20.19 1.65
N THR A 36 -10.02 -21.39 1.27
CA THR A 36 -9.36 -22.19 0.22
C THR A 36 -9.68 -21.67 -1.19
N ARG A 37 -10.70 -20.81 -1.34
CA ARG A 37 -11.19 -20.34 -2.64
C ARG A 37 -10.55 -19.01 -3.02
N GLY A 38 -9.96 -18.96 -4.21
CA GLY A 38 -9.23 -17.77 -4.69
C GLY A 38 -10.06 -16.49 -4.71
N GLU A 39 -11.32 -16.56 -5.13
CA GLU A 39 -12.20 -15.39 -5.22
C GLU A 39 -12.65 -14.86 -3.86
N GLU A 40 -12.86 -15.74 -2.88
CA GLU A 40 -13.17 -15.34 -1.50
C GLU A 40 -11.97 -14.64 -0.87
N ARG A 41 -10.76 -15.19 -1.02
CA ARG A 41 -9.53 -14.54 -0.52
C ARG A 41 -9.34 -13.13 -1.08
N LYS A 42 -9.58 -12.94 -2.39
CA LYS A 42 -9.51 -11.61 -3.03
C LYS A 42 -10.55 -10.66 -2.44
N ARG A 43 -11.79 -11.14 -2.23
CA ARG A 43 -12.87 -10.33 -1.65
C ARG A 43 -12.55 -9.90 -0.23
N ASP A 44 -12.00 -10.80 0.58
CA ASP A 44 -11.58 -10.50 1.94
C ASP A 44 -10.48 -9.45 1.96
N ASP A 45 -9.46 -9.59 1.10
CA ASP A 45 -8.39 -8.59 0.95
C ASP A 45 -8.93 -7.21 0.55
N VAL A 46 -9.83 -7.15 -0.43
CA VAL A 46 -10.48 -5.91 -0.86
C VAL A 46 -11.31 -5.31 0.28
N GLY A 47 -12.08 -6.13 1.01
CA GLY A 47 -12.89 -5.72 2.15
C GLY A 47 -12.05 -5.11 3.26
N MET A 48 -10.93 -5.74 3.61
CA MET A 48 -9.99 -5.22 4.62
C MET A 48 -9.37 -3.89 4.20
N VAL A 49 -8.96 -3.75 2.93
CA VAL A 49 -8.39 -2.50 2.42
C VAL A 49 -9.43 -1.37 2.43
N ASN A 50 -10.68 -1.65 2.03
CA ASN A 50 -11.76 -0.67 2.08
C ASN A 50 -12.05 -0.23 3.51
N ALA A 51 -12.13 -1.17 4.46
CA ALA A 51 -12.32 -0.85 5.87
C ALA A 51 -11.18 0.03 6.41
N PHE A 52 -9.94 -0.30 6.05
CA PHE A 52 -8.75 0.46 6.43
C PHE A 52 -8.76 1.90 5.88
N ILE A 53 -9.12 2.07 4.61
CA ILE A 53 -9.20 3.40 3.98
C ILE A 53 -10.35 4.22 4.59
N ASN A 54 -11.50 3.61 4.85
CA ASN A 54 -12.62 4.29 5.50
C ASN A 54 -12.27 4.72 6.93
N GLU A 55 -11.49 3.93 7.65
CA GLU A 55 -11.04 4.29 8.99
C GLU A 55 -9.99 5.41 8.99
N LEU A 56 -9.13 5.43 7.97
CA LEU A 56 -8.22 6.55 7.69
C LEU A 56 -8.96 7.87 7.41
N THR A 57 -10.14 7.80 6.79
CA THR A 57 -10.92 8.95 6.33
C THR A 57 -12.00 9.38 7.32
N ASN A 58 -12.38 8.52 8.28
CA ASN A 58 -13.39 8.80 9.30
C ASN A 58 -13.03 10.04 10.14
N GLY A 59 -13.61 11.18 9.76
CA GLY A 59 -13.46 12.47 10.45
C GLY A 59 -12.53 13.48 9.80
N VAL A 60 -11.92 13.17 8.64
CA VAL A 60 -11.01 14.09 7.93
C VAL A 60 -11.52 14.37 6.52
N SER A 61 -12.12 15.54 6.35
CA SER A 61 -12.66 16.04 5.06
C SER A 61 -11.62 16.11 3.93
N ASP A 62 -10.32 16.12 4.27
CA ASP A 62 -9.21 16.22 3.32
C ASP A 62 -8.70 14.86 2.79
N VAL A 63 -9.21 13.72 3.29
CA VAL A 63 -8.84 12.41 2.74
C VAL A 63 -9.78 12.04 1.60
N ASP A 64 -9.51 12.63 0.45
CA ASP A 64 -10.16 12.28 -0.81
C ASP A 64 -9.62 10.94 -1.33
N VAL A 65 -9.88 9.83 -0.64
CA VAL A 65 -9.59 8.48 -1.14
C VAL A 65 -10.81 7.61 -0.87
N THR A 66 -11.48 7.22 -1.95
CA THR A 66 -12.66 6.37 -1.89
C THR A 66 -12.35 4.96 -2.38
N SER A 67 -13.23 3.99 -2.12
CA SER A 67 -13.11 2.65 -2.70
C SER A 67 -13.05 2.65 -4.23
N ASN A 68 -13.64 3.67 -4.88
CA ASN A 68 -13.61 3.82 -6.34
C ASN A 68 -12.22 4.23 -6.88
N ASP A 69 -11.36 4.77 -6.01
CA ASP A 69 -9.98 5.11 -6.37
C ASP A 69 -9.04 3.90 -6.36
N ILE A 70 -9.53 2.72 -5.98
CA ILE A 70 -8.74 1.49 -5.87
C ILE A 70 -8.99 0.61 -7.10
N PHE A 71 -7.97 0.47 -7.95
CA PHE A 71 -8.08 -0.39 -9.14
C PHE A 71 -7.78 -1.84 -8.85
N LYS A 72 -6.84 -2.10 -7.94
CA LYS A 72 -6.34 -3.45 -7.72
C LYS A 72 -5.81 -3.63 -6.33
N VAL A 73 -6.16 -4.76 -5.73
CA VAL A 73 -5.61 -5.25 -4.47
C VAL A 73 -5.03 -6.63 -4.72
N LEU A 74 -3.76 -6.83 -4.36
CA LEU A 74 -3.08 -8.12 -4.52
C LEU A 74 -2.01 -8.34 -3.45
N ARG A 75 -1.84 -9.57 -3.01
CA ARG A 75 -0.73 -9.98 -2.14
C ARG A 75 0.56 -10.11 -2.95
N VAL A 76 1.67 -9.63 -2.43
CA VAL A 76 3.00 -9.68 -3.08
C VAL A 76 3.92 -10.64 -2.33
N GLY A 77 4.67 -11.44 -3.07
CA GLY A 77 5.66 -12.37 -2.50
C GLY A 77 5.14 -13.78 -2.30
N LYS A 78 6.03 -14.63 -1.79
CA LYS A 78 5.74 -16.04 -1.49
C LYS A 78 5.00 -16.14 -0.16
N SER A 79 4.09 -17.11 -0.05
CA SER A 79 3.44 -17.40 1.21
C SER A 79 4.49 -17.86 2.22
N THR A 80 4.52 -17.25 3.40
CA THR A 80 5.35 -17.69 4.52
C THR A 80 4.45 -17.97 5.71
N LEU A 81 4.90 -18.84 6.61
CA LEU A 81 4.15 -19.19 7.83
C LEU A 81 4.29 -18.09 8.90
N ASP A 82 5.43 -17.40 8.92
CA ASP A 82 5.76 -16.48 10.01
C ASP A 82 5.08 -15.12 9.87
N HIS A 83 4.86 -14.66 8.64
CA HIS A 83 4.39 -13.30 8.38
C HIS A 83 3.39 -13.27 7.21
N PRO A 84 2.26 -12.55 7.33
CA PRO A 84 1.35 -12.40 6.22
C PRO A 84 1.99 -11.60 5.10
N ARG A 85 1.71 -11.97 3.84
CA ARG A 85 2.24 -11.26 2.68
C ARG A 85 1.75 -9.82 2.63
N PRO A 86 2.58 -8.86 2.20
CA PRO A 86 2.15 -7.49 1.99
C PRO A 86 1.04 -7.38 0.95
N LEU A 87 0.10 -6.47 1.17
CA LEU A 87 -0.90 -6.05 0.19
C LEU A 87 -0.36 -4.88 -0.63
N LYS A 88 -0.36 -5.05 -1.95
CA LYS A 88 -0.19 -3.97 -2.92
C LYS A 88 -1.56 -3.48 -3.35
N VAL A 89 -1.83 -2.23 -3.08
CA VAL A 89 -3.03 -1.50 -3.51
C VAL A 89 -2.60 -0.54 -4.62
N VAL A 90 -3.22 -0.64 -5.78
CA VAL A 90 -2.99 0.26 -6.92
C VAL A 90 -4.12 1.27 -6.95
N THR A 91 -3.79 2.56 -6.85
CA THR A 91 -4.76 3.64 -6.82
C THR A 91 -4.82 4.42 -8.14
N SER A 92 -5.85 5.26 -8.28
CA SER A 92 -6.07 6.15 -9.42
C SER A 92 -4.94 7.17 -9.63
N SER A 93 -4.33 7.66 -8.56
CA SER A 93 -3.21 8.60 -8.65
C SER A 93 -2.28 8.60 -7.44
N ALA A 94 -1.05 9.06 -7.65
CA ALA A 94 -0.04 9.20 -6.60
C ALA A 94 -0.46 10.19 -5.51
N SER A 95 -1.32 11.17 -5.84
CA SER A 95 -1.88 12.11 -4.89
C SER A 95 -2.71 11.41 -3.82
N LYS A 96 -3.48 10.37 -4.20
CA LYS A 96 -4.26 9.54 -3.27
C LYS A 96 -3.34 8.81 -2.30
N VAL A 97 -2.28 8.19 -2.81
CA VAL A 97 -1.24 7.54 -1.98
C VAL A 97 -0.62 8.52 -0.99
N LYS A 98 -0.25 9.72 -1.45
CA LYS A 98 0.29 10.78 -0.57
C LYS A 98 -0.71 11.17 0.53
N ASN A 99 -1.99 11.29 0.22
CA ASN A 99 -3.03 11.63 1.20
C ASN A 99 -3.20 10.53 2.25
N VAL A 100 -3.21 9.26 1.86
CA VAL A 100 -3.21 8.13 2.81
C VAL A 100 -1.99 8.19 3.73
N LEU A 101 -0.80 8.40 3.15
CA LEU A 101 0.45 8.43 3.93
C LEU A 101 0.55 9.63 4.87
N LYS A 102 -0.05 10.78 4.52
CA LYS A 102 -0.16 11.94 5.40
C LYS A 102 -1.07 11.66 6.61
N ASN A 103 -2.18 10.96 6.38
CA ASN A 103 -3.21 10.73 7.39
C ASN A 103 -3.04 9.43 8.20
N LYS A 104 -2.00 8.63 7.91
CA LYS A 104 -1.70 7.38 8.64
C LYS A 104 -1.60 7.51 10.16
N ALA A 105 -1.34 8.70 10.69
CA ALA A 105 -1.30 8.95 12.12
C ALA A 105 -2.67 8.78 12.79
N ASN A 106 -3.76 9.07 12.07
CA ASN A 106 -5.13 8.99 12.58
C ASN A 106 -5.53 7.54 12.94
N ILE A 107 -4.90 6.58 12.27
CA ILE A 107 -5.11 5.15 12.50
C ILE A 107 -4.76 4.74 13.93
N LYS A 108 -3.78 5.40 14.57
CA LYS A 108 -3.34 5.05 15.93
C LYS A 108 -4.46 5.10 16.98
N ASN A 109 -5.51 5.87 16.70
CA ASN A 109 -6.64 6.05 17.61
C ASN A 109 -7.78 5.06 17.34
N SER A 110 -7.69 4.24 16.29
CA SER A 110 -8.76 3.28 15.91
C SER A 110 -8.82 2.03 16.79
N GLY A 111 -7.73 1.67 17.48
CA GLY A 111 -7.61 0.39 18.19
C GLY A 111 -7.56 -0.86 17.29
N ARG A 112 -7.98 -0.76 16.02
CA ARG A 112 -8.14 -1.88 15.08
C ARG A 112 -6.95 -2.06 14.14
N PHE A 113 -6.20 -1.01 13.87
CA PHE A 113 -4.99 -1.03 13.06
C PHE A 113 -3.86 -0.26 13.76
N SER A 114 -2.60 -0.71 13.57
CA SER A 114 -1.42 -0.06 14.16
C SER A 114 -0.39 0.31 13.09
N THR A 115 0.24 1.47 13.24
CA THR A 115 1.35 1.87 12.36
C THR A 115 2.65 1.31 12.92
N VAL A 116 3.26 0.33 12.24
CA VAL A 116 4.61 -0.15 12.57
C VAL A 116 5.64 0.75 11.91
N ARG A 117 6.42 1.49 12.71
CA ARG A 117 7.60 2.21 12.22
C ARG A 117 8.73 1.19 12.03
N HIS A 118 9.05 0.87 10.79
CA HIS A 118 10.33 0.21 10.52
C HIS A 118 11.41 1.28 10.66
N ASN A 119 12.26 1.15 11.69
CA ASN A 119 13.48 1.93 11.76
C ASN A 119 14.30 1.56 10.53
N LYS A 120 14.59 2.54 9.67
CA LYS A 120 15.58 2.36 8.61
C LYS A 120 16.90 2.04 9.29
N ILE A 121 17.42 0.85 9.06
CA ILE A 121 18.84 0.58 9.28
C ILE A 121 19.53 1.33 8.13
N CYS A 122 20.21 2.42 8.50
CA CYS A 122 21.06 3.22 7.61
C CYS A 122 22.25 2.39 7.13
#